data_AF-A0A9E1UTP6-F1
#
_entry.id   AF-A0A9E1UTP6-F1
#
_cell.length_a   1.000
_cell.length_b   1.000
_cell.length_c   1.000
_cell.angle_alpha   90.00
_cell.angle_beta   90.00
_cell.angle_gamma   90.00
#
_symmetry.space_group_name_H-M   'P 1'
#
loop_
_entity.id
_entity.type
_entity.pdbx_description
1 polymer ?
#
loop_
_entity_poly.entity_id
_entity_poly.type
_entity_poly.pdbx_seq_one_letter_code
_entity_poly.pdbx_strand_id
1 'polypeptide(L)'
;MNMPLFANRGAVDETVPSSPSLASLRRHPHWSFSRINALVNYCSLAWAFRYVHRLQPESTPVSLVFGSAFHSALAFHASRRLALKRFEIREAHDTAEDTSLSVGPFFLGSVNQCKLP
;
A
#
# COMPACT_ATOMS: atom_id res chain seq x y z
N MET A 1 19.76 34.27 -28.06
CA MET A 1 20.17 33.01 -27.40
C MET A 1 19.04 32.02 -27.57
N ASN A 2 19.22 31.04 -28.45
CA ASN A 2 18.20 30.05 -28.82
C ASN A 2 18.76 28.68 -28.39
N MET A 3 18.11 28.02 -27.42
CA MET A 3 18.49 26.68 -26.98
C MET A 3 17.88 25.65 -27.92
N PRO A 4 18.65 24.67 -28.45
CA PRO A 4 18.10 23.65 -29.32
C PRO A 4 17.31 22.60 -28.53
N LEU A 5 16.11 22.30 -29.05
CA LEU A 5 15.33 21.11 -28.75
C LEU A 5 16.18 19.87 -29.06
N PHE A 6 16.49 19.04 -28.07
CA PHE A 6 17.09 17.73 -28.31
C PHE A 6 16.03 16.78 -28.86
N ALA A 7 16.00 16.66 -30.19
CA ALA A 7 15.41 15.52 -30.88
C ALA A 7 16.34 14.31 -30.70
N ASN A 8 16.06 13.44 -29.74
CA ASN A 8 16.64 12.10 -29.68
C ASN A 8 15.63 11.09 -30.26
N ARG A 9 15.63 10.97 -31.59
CA ARG A 9 15.08 9.79 -32.28
C ARG A 9 16.23 8.79 -32.45
N GLY A 10 16.66 8.23 -31.32
CA GLY A 10 17.64 7.15 -31.25
C GLY A 10 16.93 5.80 -31.42
N ALA A 11 17.56 4.91 -32.19
CA ALA A 11 17.08 3.58 -32.52
C ALA A 11 16.56 2.80 -31.30
N VAL A 12 15.37 2.22 -31.44
CA VAL A 12 14.84 1.24 -30.50
C VAL A 12 15.62 -0.04 -30.77
N ASP A 13 16.66 -0.31 -29.97
CA ASP A 13 17.25 -1.63 -29.92
C ASP A 13 16.21 -2.61 -29.36
N GLU A 14 15.92 -3.65 -30.14
CA GLU A 14 14.83 -4.60 -29.96
C GLU A 14 15.21 -5.66 -28.91
N THR A 15 15.65 -5.23 -27.73
CA THR A 15 15.86 -6.10 -26.55
C THR A 15 15.39 -5.43 -25.27
N VAL A 16 14.17 -4.86 -25.25
CA VAL A 16 13.56 -4.43 -23.97
C VAL A 16 13.34 -5.68 -23.12
N PRO A 17 14.05 -5.89 -21.99
CA PRO A 17 13.76 -7.00 -21.13
C PRO A 17 12.34 -6.82 -20.62
N SER A 18 11.48 -7.80 -20.88
CA SER A 18 10.10 -7.83 -20.39
C SER A 18 10.09 -7.42 -18.92
N SER A 19 9.26 -6.44 -18.56
CA SER A 19 9.14 -5.94 -17.19
C SER A 19 9.08 -7.13 -16.22
N PRO A 20 9.87 -7.13 -15.13
CA PRO A 20 9.92 -8.28 -14.23
C PRO A 20 8.52 -8.61 -13.71
N SER A 21 8.14 -9.88 -13.78
CA SER A 21 6.83 -10.31 -13.29
C SER A 21 6.68 -10.00 -11.80
N LEU A 22 5.45 -9.76 -11.33
CA LEU A 22 5.20 -9.53 -9.90
C LEU A 22 5.71 -10.68 -9.03
N ALA A 23 5.65 -11.91 -9.53
CA ALA A 23 6.23 -13.07 -8.87
C ALA A 23 7.76 -12.96 -8.73
N SER A 24 8.44 -12.45 -9.75
CA SER A 24 9.88 -12.19 -9.71
C SER A 24 10.25 -11.15 -8.64
N LEU A 25 9.52 -10.03 -8.63
CA LEU A 25 9.75 -8.95 -7.67
C LEU A 25 9.47 -9.39 -6.23
N ARG A 26 8.46 -10.23 -5.99
CA ARG A 26 8.09 -10.77 -4.66
C ARG A 26 9.11 -11.72 -4.03
N ARG A 27 10.09 -12.21 -4.80
CA ARG A 27 11.19 -13.03 -4.25
C ARG A 27 12.10 -12.26 -3.30
N HIS A 28 12.20 -10.95 -3.48
CA HIS A 28 13.01 -10.10 -2.61
C HIS A 28 12.18 -9.54 -1.46
N PRO A 29 12.79 -9.29 -0.28
CA PRO A 29 12.09 -8.68 0.83
C PRO A 29 11.62 -7.26 0.45
N HIS A 30 10.31 -7.05 0.45
CA HIS A 30 9.69 -5.75 0.16
C HIS A 30 9.73 -4.84 1.37
N TRP A 31 10.45 -3.73 1.26
CA TRP A 31 10.49 -2.68 2.27
C TRP A 31 9.47 -1.59 1.95
N SER A 32 8.48 -1.42 2.82
CA SER A 32 7.62 -0.24 2.79
C SER A 32 8.16 0.82 3.75
N PHE A 33 7.81 2.08 3.49
CA PHE A 33 8.11 3.16 4.42
C PHE A 33 7.63 2.84 5.84
N SER A 34 6.42 2.31 5.98
CA SER A 34 5.87 1.89 7.29
C SER A 34 6.69 0.80 7.98
N ARG A 35 7.28 -0.16 7.23
CA ARG A 35 8.17 -1.19 7.78
C ARG A 35 9.48 -0.60 8.28
N ILE A 36 10.09 0.32 7.52
CA ILE A 36 11.34 0.98 7.91
C ILE A 36 11.07 1.87 9.14
N ASN A 37 10.02 2.67 9.09
CA ASN A 37 9.62 3.55 10.18
C ASN A 37 9.38 2.77 11.48
N ALA A 38 8.65 1.64 11.40
CA ALA A 38 8.42 0.72 12.52
C ALA A 38 9.71 0.21 13.17
N LEU A 39 10.73 -0.10 12.37
CA LEU A 39 12.03 -0.59 12.84
C LEU A 39 12.88 0.51 13.47
N VAL A 40 12.98 1.67 12.80
CA VAL A 40 13.92 2.73 13.16
C VAL A 40 13.37 3.65 14.26
N ASN A 41 12.08 3.99 14.20
CA ASN A 41 11.50 5.06 15.01
C ASN A 41 10.55 4.60 16.14
N TYR A 42 10.20 3.30 16.19
CA TYR A 42 9.27 2.79 17.21
C TYR A 42 9.87 1.67 18.07
N CYS A 43 9.83 0.41 17.61
CA CYS A 43 10.35 -0.72 18.38
C CYS A 43 10.78 -1.87 17.45
N SER A 44 12.07 -2.21 17.51
CA SER A 44 12.67 -3.30 16.74
C SER A 44 12.12 -4.68 17.13
N LEU A 45 11.79 -4.90 18.40
CA LEU A 45 11.21 -6.16 18.87
C LEU A 45 9.78 -6.38 18.34
N ALA A 46 8.92 -5.36 18.43
CA ALA A 46 7.58 -5.41 17.85
C ALA A 46 7.63 -5.60 16.33
N TRP A 47 8.62 -4.96 15.67
CA TRP A 47 8.90 -5.18 14.26
C TRP A 47 9.28 -6.64 13.96
N ALA A 48 10.13 -7.26 14.78
CA ALA A 48 10.55 -8.66 14.61
C ALA A 48 9.35 -9.63 14.75
N PHE A 49 8.53 -9.47 15.78
CA PHE A 49 7.34 -10.33 15.94
C PHE A 49 6.38 -10.22 14.75
N ARG A 50 6.20 -9.01 14.20
CA ARG A 50 5.31 -8.79 13.07
C ARG A 50 5.87 -9.26 11.73
N TYR A 51 7.14 -8.98 11.44
CA TYR A 51 7.68 -9.15 10.09
C TYR A 51 8.64 -10.33 9.92
N VAL A 52 9.30 -10.76 10.99
CA VAL A 52 10.19 -11.93 11.00
C VAL A 52 9.41 -13.16 11.44
N HIS A 53 8.80 -13.11 12.61
CA HIS A 53 8.05 -14.24 13.17
C HIS A 53 6.61 -14.34 12.67
N ARG A 54 6.08 -13.26 12.06
CA ARG A 54 4.73 -13.20 11.46
C ARG A 54 3.62 -13.64 12.42
N LEU A 55 3.73 -13.22 13.69
CA LEU A 55 2.67 -13.44 14.66
C LEU A 55 1.42 -12.69 14.22
N GLN A 56 0.28 -13.36 14.27
CA GLN A 56 -1.00 -12.72 14.05
C GLN A 56 -1.38 -11.92 15.31
N PRO A 57 -1.80 -10.66 15.17
CA PRO A 57 -2.33 -9.91 16.29
C PRO A 57 -3.66 -10.50 16.73
N GLU A 58 -3.94 -10.41 18.02
CA GLU A 58 -5.19 -10.88 18.63
C GLU A 58 -6.41 -10.10 18.12
N SER A 59 -6.22 -8.81 17.83
CA SER A 59 -7.28 -7.93 17.35
C SER A 59 -6.78 -6.92 16.33
N THR A 60 -7.69 -6.49 15.45
CA THR A 60 -7.51 -5.37 14.53
C THR A 60 -8.24 -4.17 15.12
N PRO A 61 -7.63 -2.99 15.22
CA PRO A 61 -8.34 -1.86 15.80
C PRO A 61 -9.34 -1.28 14.81
N VAL A 62 -10.41 -0.74 15.38
CA VAL A 62 -11.51 -0.13 14.62
C VAL A 62 -11.05 0.99 13.69
N SER A 63 -10.04 1.77 14.10
CA SER A 63 -9.50 2.86 13.28
C SER A 63 -8.95 2.38 11.95
N LEU A 64 -8.42 1.16 11.91
CA LEU A 64 -7.87 0.59 10.70
C LEU A 64 -8.96 0.18 9.72
N VAL A 65 -9.95 -0.54 10.21
CA VAL A 65 -11.09 -0.99 9.42
C VAL A 65 -11.81 0.21 8.81
N PHE A 66 -12.03 1.24 9.64
CA PHE A 66 -12.64 2.49 9.20
C PHE A 66 -11.77 3.21 8.17
N GLY A 67 -10.48 3.42 8.43
CA GLY A 67 -9.58 4.09 7.48
C GLY A 67 -9.53 3.40 6.12
N SER A 68 -9.47 2.07 6.10
CA SER A 68 -9.52 1.29 4.86
C SER A 68 -10.82 1.48 4.09
N ALA A 69 -11.98 1.42 4.75
CA ALA A 69 -13.27 1.64 4.11
C ALA A 69 -13.36 3.04 3.47
N PHE A 70 -12.87 4.07 4.18
CA PHE A 70 -12.82 5.45 3.66
C PHE A 70 -11.92 5.57 2.43
N HIS A 71 -10.71 5.02 2.49
CA HIS A 71 -9.79 5.05 1.35
C HIS A 71 -10.36 4.31 0.13
N SER A 72 -11.01 3.16 0.33
CA SER A 72 -11.66 2.42 -0.75
C SER A 72 -12.81 3.19 -1.38
N ALA A 73 -13.71 3.77 -0.57
CA ALA A 73 -14.83 4.56 -1.08
C ALA A 73 -14.37 5.80 -1.86
N LEU A 74 -13.34 6.49 -1.35
CA LEU A 74 -12.76 7.65 -2.04
C LEU A 74 -12.02 7.26 -3.32
N ALA A 75 -11.29 6.14 -3.31
CA ALA A 75 -10.65 5.62 -4.52
C ALA A 75 -11.69 5.27 -5.59
N PHE A 76 -12.77 4.60 -5.20
CA PHE A 76 -13.89 4.28 -6.08
C PHE A 76 -14.54 5.57 -6.66
N HIS A 77 -14.82 6.55 -5.82
CA HIS A 77 -15.33 7.85 -6.27
C HIS A 77 -14.38 8.54 -7.25
N ALA A 78 -13.07 8.55 -6.97
CA ALA A 78 -12.07 9.13 -7.84
C ALA A 78 -11.99 8.41 -9.20
N SER A 79 -12.02 7.07 -9.21
CA SER A 79 -12.05 6.30 -10.45
C SER A 79 -13.30 6.58 -11.29
N ARG A 80 -14.47 6.74 -10.66
CA ARG A 80 -15.72 7.11 -11.36
C ARG A 80 -15.64 8.53 -11.95
N ARG A 81 -15.09 9.48 -11.20
CA ARG A 81 -14.85 10.86 -11.67
C ARG A 81 -13.92 10.88 -12.89
N LEU A 82 -12.82 10.12 -12.84
CA LEU A 82 -11.88 9.99 -13.97
C LEU A 82 -12.54 9.35 -15.20
N ALA A 83 -13.47 8.42 -14.99
CA ALA A 83 -14.24 7.78 -16.06
C ALA A 83 -15.48 8.61 -16.52
N LEU A 84 -15.67 9.83 -16.01
CA LEU A 84 -16.85 10.67 -16.28
C LEU A 84 -18.19 9.98 -15.97
N LYS A 85 -18.20 9.04 -15.03
CA LYS A 85 -19.40 8.34 -14.58
C LYS A 85 -19.98 9.03 -13.34
N ARG A 86 -21.31 8.97 -13.19
CA ARG A 86 -21.97 9.40 -11.96
C ARG A 86 -21.60 8.45 -10.82
N PHE A 87 -21.46 9.02 -9.64
CA PHE A 87 -21.23 8.28 -8.40
C PHE A 87 -22.57 7.86 -7.79
N GLU A 88 -22.73 6.58 -7.49
CA GLU A 88 -23.90 6.04 -6.80
C GLU A 88 -23.51 5.54 -5.40
N ILE A 89 -24.30 5.92 -4.41
CA ILE A 89 -24.01 5.63 -2.98
C ILE A 89 -24.05 4.12 -2.71
N ARG A 90 -24.93 3.38 -3.38
CA ARG A 90 -25.08 1.93 -3.16
C ARG A 90 -23.83 1.15 -3.59
N GLU A 91 -23.26 1.47 -4.74
CA GLU A 91 -22.02 0.82 -5.20
C GLU A 91 -20.82 1.11 -4.27
N ALA A 92 -20.82 2.28 -3.61
CA ALA A 92 -19.80 2.63 -2.63
C ALA A 92 -19.94 1.85 -1.31
N HIS A 93 -21.16 1.49 -0.91
CA HIS A 93 -21.43 0.66 0.26
C HIS A 93 -20.87 -0.75 0.06
N ASP A 94 -21.16 -1.37 -1.09
CA ASP A 94 -20.68 -2.72 -1.42
C ASP A 94 -19.14 -2.78 -1.41
N THR A 95 -18.49 -1.74 -1.95
CA THR A 95 -17.02 -1.61 -1.93
C THR A 95 -16.46 -1.51 -0.50
N ALA A 96 -17.17 -0.81 0.40
CA ALA A 96 -16.75 -0.64 1.78
C ALA A 96 -16.91 -1.94 2.59
N GLU A 97 -17.98 -2.70 2.36
CA GLU A 97 -18.21 -4.01 2.98
C GLU A 97 -17.13 -5.02 2.56
N ASP A 98 -16.84 -5.12 1.26
CA ASP A 98 -15.77 -5.97 0.73
C ASP A 98 -14.38 -5.59 1.27
N THR A 99 -14.16 -4.29 1.49
CA THR A 99 -12.92 -3.80 2.11
C THR A 99 -12.86 -4.22 3.58
N SER A 100 -13.94 -4.10 4.34
CA SER A 100 -13.98 -4.45 5.77
C SER A 100 -13.68 -5.93 6.03
N LEU A 101 -14.06 -6.81 5.09
CA LEU A 101 -13.77 -8.25 5.14
C LEU A 101 -12.34 -8.59 4.68
N SER A 102 -11.71 -7.71 3.91
CA SER A 102 -10.35 -7.89 3.37
C SER A 102 -9.27 -7.10 4.11
N VAL A 103 -9.63 -6.30 5.13
CA VAL A 103 -8.67 -5.74 6.09
C VAL A 103 -8.13 -6.88 6.93
N GLY A 104 -7.18 -7.62 6.35
CA GLY A 104 -6.36 -8.54 7.10
C GLY A 104 -5.69 -7.81 8.27
N PRO A 105 -5.19 -8.55 9.27
CA PRO A 105 -4.64 -8.03 10.53
C PRO A 105 -3.37 -7.16 10.38
N PHE A 106 -3.09 -6.66 9.18
CA PHE A 106 -1.77 -6.25 8.76
C PHE A 106 -1.44 -4.79 9.02
N PHE A 107 -2.22 -4.08 9.83
CA PHE A 107 -1.96 -2.68 10.10
C PHE A 107 -2.44 -2.28 11.51
N LEU A 108 -1.71 -1.34 12.12
CA LEU A 108 -1.54 -1.20 13.57
C LEU A 108 -2.83 -1.22 14.37
N GLY A 109 -2.83 -2.02 15.45
CA GLY A 109 -3.53 -1.77 16.71
C GLY A 109 -2.74 -2.21 17.92
N SER A 110 -2.77 -1.35 18.92
CA SER A 110 -2.17 -1.44 20.25
C SER A 110 -0.66 -1.18 20.38
N VAL A 111 -0.41 -0.22 21.26
CA VAL A 111 0.82 0.51 21.52
C VAL A 111 1.62 -0.27 22.56
N ASN A 112 2.63 -1.00 22.12
CA ASN A 112 3.73 -1.35 23.01
C ASN A 112 4.92 -0.51 22.56
N GLN A 113 4.96 0.73 23.05
CA GLN A 113 6.22 1.49 23.06
C GLN A 113 7.18 0.66 23.90
N CYS A 114 8.08 -0.07 23.26
CA CYS A 114 9.25 -0.61 23.93
C CYS A 114 10.11 0.59 24.31
N LYS A 115 9.84 1.21 25.45
CA LYS A 115 10.87 2.00 26.12
C LYS A 115 11.93 1.00 26.56
N LEU A 116 12.96 0.85 25.74
CA LEU A 116 14.25 0.38 26.24
C LEU A 116 14.71 1.40 27.30
N PRO A 117 15.25 0.94 28.45
CA PRO A 117 15.75 1.82 29.50
C PRO A 117 16.87 2.74 29.00
#